data_AF-A0A5D2KSK1-F1
#
_entry.id   AF-A0A5D2KSK1-F1
#
_cell.length_a   1.000
_cell.length_b   1.000
_cell.length_c   1.000
_cell.angle_alpha   90.00
_cell.angle_beta   90.00
_cell.angle_gamma   90.00
#
_symmetry.space_group_name_H-M   'P 1'
#
loop_
_entity.id
_entity.type
_entity.pdbx_description
1 polymer ?
#
loop_
_entity_poly.entity_id
_entity_poly.type
_entity_poly.pdbx_seq_one_letter_code
_entity_poly.pdbx_strand_id
1 'polypeptide(L)'
;MAKFIVSPKLLRLKPRLTPIVSLPSSHFLHYHFPKPTSSSSTASLPQTLPTSYSLPPKPVSPLNTAATFNNVILDPRHLSCCMPDKRLKVAVLLSGGVDSSVALRLLHAAGHSCTPFYLKIWFQEDFENYWTECPWEEDLKYARAVCDQVDVSLQVVHLTDEYWNNVVSYIIEDYRCGRTPNPDVLCNTRIKFGAFMDTIYNMDYDYIASGHYANVVHPSADQSNKASILELSQDMVKDQTYFLSHLSQFQLKQLIFPLGCLSKDEVRQLAAKFDLPNKGRKDSQGICFLGKIRFSDFVARHIGEMEGIILEAETGDFLGKHRGFWFYTIGQRQGLRLPGGPWYAI
;
A
#
# COMPACT_ATOMS: atom_id res chain seq x y z
N MET A 1 30.99 -13.59 14.71
CA MET A 1 30.03 -13.17 13.67
C MET A 1 30.62 -11.92 13.06
N ALA A 2 30.92 -11.92 11.75
CA ALA A 2 31.74 -10.86 11.15
C ALA A 2 30.85 -9.71 10.64
N LYS A 3 31.26 -8.46 10.87
CA LYS A 3 30.44 -7.26 10.66
C LYS A 3 31.20 -6.21 9.83
N PHE A 4 30.48 -5.39 9.07
CA PHE A 4 31.10 -4.33 8.27
C PHE A 4 30.18 -3.12 8.08
N ILE A 5 30.80 -2.00 7.74
CA ILE A 5 30.14 -0.73 7.44
C ILE A 5 30.22 -0.47 5.93
N VAL A 6 29.12 0.01 5.36
CA VAL A 6 29.00 0.43 3.97
C VAL A 6 29.09 1.95 3.94
N SER A 7 30.18 2.51 3.39
CA SER A 7 30.47 3.95 3.51
C SER A 7 30.65 4.64 2.16
N PRO A 8 30.01 5.81 1.95
CA PRO A 8 30.24 6.64 0.77
C PRO A 8 31.57 7.42 0.82
N LYS A 9 32.34 7.40 1.92
CA LYS A 9 33.54 8.24 2.09
C LYS A 9 34.84 7.54 1.68
N LEU A 10 35.63 8.19 0.82
CA LEU A 10 37.05 7.93 0.61
C LEU A 10 37.84 9.24 0.58
N LEU A 11 38.72 9.45 1.57
CA LEU A 11 40.06 10.11 1.51
C LEU A 11 40.51 10.66 2.89
N ARG A 12 41.07 9.80 3.75
CA ARG A 12 42.13 10.16 4.71
C ARG A 12 43.05 8.96 5.00
N LEU A 13 43.51 8.28 3.96
CA LEU A 13 44.73 7.46 4.05
C LEU A 13 45.67 8.01 2.99
N LYS A 14 46.69 8.76 3.45
CA LYS A 14 47.74 9.34 2.59
C LYS A 14 48.82 8.29 2.33
N PRO A 15 49.18 8.00 1.06
CA PRO A 15 50.54 7.68 0.70
C PRO A 15 51.28 8.98 0.30
N ARG A 16 52.50 9.17 0.79
CA ARG A 16 53.41 10.24 0.35
C ARG A 16 53.67 10.09 -1.15
N LEU A 17 53.62 11.19 -1.93
CA LEU A 17 54.42 11.48 -3.13
C LEU A 17 54.22 12.94 -3.58
N THR A 18 55.24 13.49 -4.24
CA THR A 18 55.60 14.90 -4.51
C THR A 18 54.70 15.68 -5.50
N PRO A 19 54.75 17.04 -5.53
CA PRO A 19 53.82 17.85 -6.32
C PRO A 19 54.37 18.23 -7.70
N ILE A 20 53.56 18.10 -8.76
CA ILE A 20 53.78 18.77 -10.05
C ILE A 20 52.43 19.21 -10.65
N VAL A 21 52.34 20.53 -10.87
CA VAL A 21 51.58 21.30 -11.86
C VAL A 21 50.06 21.49 -11.71
N SER A 22 49.71 22.76 -11.93
CA SER A 22 48.48 23.50 -11.74
C SER A 22 47.65 23.70 -13.03
N LEU A 23 46.38 24.12 -12.82
CA LEU A 23 45.43 24.85 -13.70
C LEU A 23 44.30 24.02 -14.35
N PRO A 24 43.15 24.64 -14.72
CA PRO A 24 42.39 25.70 -14.04
C PRO A 24 40.88 25.38 -13.90
N SER A 25 40.21 26.17 -13.06
CA SER A 25 38.78 26.16 -12.77
C SER A 25 37.91 26.57 -13.96
N SER A 26 36.79 25.88 -14.18
CA SER A 26 35.74 26.33 -15.10
C SER A 26 34.34 26.18 -14.49
N HIS A 27 33.69 27.35 -14.34
CA HIS A 27 32.27 27.66 -14.47
C HIS A 27 31.20 26.73 -13.87
N PHE A 28 30.62 27.19 -12.76
CA PHE A 28 29.27 26.84 -12.33
C PHE A 28 28.24 27.54 -13.25
N LEU A 29 27.35 26.77 -13.89
CA LEU A 29 26.11 27.26 -14.47
C LEU A 29 24.97 26.99 -13.47
N HIS A 30 24.43 28.06 -12.88
CA HIS A 30 23.19 28.05 -12.11
C HIS A 30 22.00 28.02 -13.08
N TYR A 31 21.20 26.96 -13.02
CA TYR A 31 19.88 26.93 -13.65
C TYR A 31 18.85 27.57 -12.71
N HIS A 32 18.31 28.72 -13.10
CA HIS A 32 17.13 29.34 -12.49
C HIS A 32 15.86 28.72 -13.07
N PHE A 33 15.01 28.14 -12.22
CA PHE A 33 13.63 27.80 -12.56
C PHE A 33 12.69 28.99 -12.26
N PRO A 34 11.76 29.36 -13.17
CA PRO A 34 10.76 30.38 -12.90
C PRO A 34 9.62 29.82 -12.05
N LYS A 35 9.18 30.62 -11.06
CA LYS A 35 7.96 30.38 -10.27
C LYS A 35 6.70 30.65 -11.12
N PRO A 36 5.62 29.84 -11.01
CA PRO A 36 4.36 30.18 -11.62
C PRO A 36 3.58 31.19 -10.76
N THR A 37 3.12 32.25 -11.43
CA THR A 37 2.21 33.28 -10.92
C THR A 37 0.76 32.82 -10.97
N SER A 38 0.02 33.10 -9.91
CA SER A 38 -1.43 32.96 -9.79
C SER A 38 -2.17 33.92 -10.72
N SER A 39 -3.09 33.41 -11.54
CA SER A 39 -4.11 34.25 -12.17
C SER A 39 -5.49 33.63 -11.95
N SER A 40 -6.34 34.41 -11.30
CA SER A 40 -7.77 34.21 -11.13
C SER A 40 -8.49 34.45 -12.45
N SER A 41 -9.32 33.50 -12.89
CA SER A 41 -10.37 33.79 -13.86
C SER A 41 -11.65 33.06 -13.48
N THR A 42 -12.67 33.85 -13.19
CA THR A 42 -14.07 33.46 -13.04
C THR A 42 -14.66 33.15 -14.43
N ALA A 43 -15.22 31.97 -14.62
CA ALA A 43 -16.15 31.71 -15.73
C ALA A 43 -17.23 30.71 -15.33
N SER A 44 -18.43 31.01 -15.80
CA SER A 44 -19.77 30.51 -15.47
C SER A 44 -20.11 29.10 -15.97
N LEU A 45 -21.07 28.48 -15.26
CA LEU A 45 -21.80 27.23 -15.54
C LEU A 45 -22.35 27.10 -16.98
N PRO A 46 -22.60 25.84 -17.41
CA PRO A 46 -23.98 25.46 -17.71
C PRO A 46 -24.43 24.10 -17.12
N GLN A 47 -25.74 23.93 -17.16
CA GLN A 47 -26.62 23.00 -16.44
C GLN A 47 -26.73 21.57 -17.01
N THR A 48 -27.28 20.71 -16.13
CA THR A 48 -28.12 19.50 -16.33
C THR A 48 -27.48 18.15 -16.66
N LEU A 49 -27.74 17.17 -15.77
CA LEU A 49 -27.84 15.73 -16.01
C LEU A 49 -28.89 15.13 -15.03
N PRO A 50 -29.56 14.02 -15.39
CA PRO A 50 -30.92 13.71 -14.95
C PRO A 50 -30.99 12.93 -13.62
N THR A 51 -32.07 13.18 -12.89
CA THR A 51 -32.50 12.47 -11.69
C THR A 51 -33.11 11.10 -12.05
N SER A 52 -32.50 10.00 -11.60
CA SER A 52 -33.15 8.69 -11.53
C SER A 52 -33.70 8.47 -10.13
N TYR A 53 -35.02 8.29 -10.02
CA TYR A 53 -35.70 7.95 -8.76
C TYR A 53 -35.40 6.50 -8.37
N SER A 54 -34.83 6.28 -7.17
CA SER A 54 -34.74 4.96 -6.52
C SER A 54 -35.90 4.78 -5.54
N LEU A 55 -36.59 3.64 -5.64
CA LEU A 55 -37.68 3.25 -4.73
C LEU A 55 -37.15 3.00 -3.30
N PRO A 56 -37.96 3.25 -2.25
CA PRO A 56 -37.56 3.05 -0.87
C PRO A 56 -37.43 1.55 -0.53
N PRO A 57 -36.44 1.17 0.32
CA PRO A 57 -36.28 -0.21 0.75
C PRO A 57 -37.43 -0.66 1.68
N LYS A 58 -37.89 -1.90 1.48
CA LYS A 58 -38.89 -2.55 2.34
C LYS A 58 -38.32 -2.82 3.75
N PRO A 59 -39.15 -2.77 4.81
CA PRO A 59 -38.71 -3.03 6.17
C PRO A 59 -38.35 -4.52 6.40
N VAL A 60 -37.33 -4.78 7.21
CA VAL A 60 -36.81 -6.12 7.52
C VAL A 60 -36.98 -6.45 9.00
N SER A 61 -37.37 -7.71 9.27
CA SER A 61 -37.57 -8.36 10.57
C SER A 61 -36.25 -8.65 11.32
N PRO A 62 -36.27 -8.88 12.65
CA PRO A 62 -35.06 -8.95 13.47
C PRO A 62 -34.22 -10.21 13.21
N LEU A 63 -32.89 -10.02 13.20
CA LEU A 63 -31.86 -11.00 12.85
C LEU A 63 -31.57 -11.93 14.05
N ASN A 64 -32.07 -13.16 14.02
CA ASN A 64 -31.68 -14.21 14.98
C ASN A 64 -31.62 -15.60 14.33
N THR A 65 -31.32 -15.64 13.03
CA THR A 65 -31.19 -16.88 12.25
C THR A 65 -30.05 -16.68 11.26
N ALA A 66 -29.24 -17.73 11.06
CA ALA A 66 -28.12 -17.75 10.11
C ALA A 66 -28.43 -16.92 8.86
N ALA A 67 -27.63 -15.86 8.62
CA ALA A 67 -27.78 -15.02 7.44
C ALA A 67 -27.54 -15.91 6.21
N THR A 68 -28.63 -16.26 5.53
CA THR A 68 -28.59 -17.15 4.37
C THR A 68 -28.38 -16.29 3.15
N PHE A 69 -27.15 -16.21 2.66
CA PHE A 69 -26.82 -15.47 1.44
C PHE A 69 -26.39 -16.48 0.37
N ASN A 70 -27.15 -16.61 -0.73
CA ASN A 70 -26.91 -17.63 -1.79
C ASN A 70 -26.68 -19.05 -1.26
N ASN A 71 -27.53 -19.55 -0.35
CA ASN A 71 -27.41 -20.88 0.28
C ASN A 71 -26.14 -21.11 1.12
N VAL A 72 -25.34 -20.08 1.38
CA VAL A 72 -24.16 -20.16 2.25
C VAL A 72 -24.56 -19.79 3.68
N ILE A 73 -24.58 -20.79 4.56
CA ILE A 73 -24.76 -20.59 6.01
C ILE A 73 -23.48 -19.99 6.57
N LEU A 74 -23.50 -18.73 6.98
CA LEU A 74 -22.37 -18.11 7.68
C LEU A 74 -22.51 -18.29 9.19
N ASP A 75 -21.40 -18.66 9.83
CA ASP A 75 -21.26 -18.54 11.27
C ASP A 75 -21.34 -17.04 11.65
N PRO A 76 -22.21 -16.63 12.59
CA PRO A 76 -22.31 -15.25 13.04
C PRO A 76 -20.97 -14.61 13.43
N ARG A 77 -20.01 -15.41 13.93
CA ARG A 77 -18.68 -14.90 14.30
C ARG A 77 -17.92 -14.31 13.10
N HIS A 78 -18.14 -14.82 11.88
CA HIS A 78 -17.49 -14.30 10.68
C HIS A 78 -17.92 -12.87 10.33
N LEU A 79 -19.03 -12.39 10.89
CA LEU A 79 -19.54 -11.04 10.65
C LEU A 79 -19.24 -10.09 11.81
N SER A 80 -18.55 -10.53 12.87
CA SER A 80 -18.33 -9.72 14.08
C SER A 80 -17.55 -8.43 13.81
N CYS A 81 -16.58 -8.44 12.90
CA CYS A 81 -15.86 -7.24 12.42
C CYS A 81 -16.58 -6.48 11.29
N CYS A 82 -17.83 -6.84 10.96
CA CYS A 82 -18.60 -6.18 9.90
C CYS A 82 -19.64 -5.18 10.42
N MET A 83 -19.85 -5.04 11.73
CA MET A 83 -20.95 -4.22 12.31
C MET A 83 -22.36 -4.63 11.83
N PRO A 84 -22.75 -5.92 11.98
CA PRO A 84 -23.94 -6.50 11.36
C PRO A 84 -25.27 -5.92 11.87
N ASP A 85 -25.26 -5.26 13.03
CA ASP A 85 -26.44 -4.63 13.64
C ASP A 85 -26.82 -3.28 13.00
N LYS A 86 -26.06 -2.82 12.00
CA LYS A 86 -26.29 -1.56 11.28
C LYS A 86 -26.53 -1.79 9.79
N ARG A 87 -27.10 -0.77 9.13
CA ARG A 87 -27.14 -0.65 7.68
C ARG A 87 -26.28 0.55 7.30
N LEU A 88 -25.21 0.28 6.55
CA LEU A 88 -24.13 1.24 6.27
C LEU A 88 -23.90 1.31 4.76
N LYS A 89 -23.44 2.45 4.28
CA LYS A 89 -22.86 2.64 2.95
C LYS A 89 -21.34 2.53 3.08
N VAL A 90 -20.75 1.52 2.44
CA VAL A 90 -19.34 1.19 2.62
C VAL A 90 -18.60 1.25 1.28
N ALA A 91 -17.56 2.09 1.22
CA ALA A 91 -16.63 2.10 0.10
C ALA A 91 -15.58 0.99 0.30
N VAL A 92 -15.56 -0.02 -0.57
CA VAL A 92 -14.71 -1.21 -0.39
C VAL A 92 -13.52 -1.17 -1.32
N LEU A 93 -12.31 -1.08 -0.78
CA LEU A 93 -11.07 -1.20 -1.55
C LEU A 93 -10.88 -2.66 -2.01
N LEU A 94 -11.12 -2.91 -3.30
CA LEU A 94 -11.08 -4.22 -3.94
C LEU A 94 -9.87 -4.32 -4.87
N SER A 95 -8.87 -5.13 -4.50
CA SER A 95 -7.60 -5.23 -5.25
C SER A 95 -7.57 -6.36 -6.29
N GLY A 96 -8.62 -7.18 -6.37
CA GLY A 96 -8.62 -8.42 -7.16
C GLY A 96 -7.99 -9.62 -6.44
N GLY A 97 -7.42 -9.41 -5.23
CA GLY A 97 -6.95 -10.46 -4.33
C GLY A 97 -8.08 -11.04 -3.47
N VAL A 98 -7.88 -12.29 -3.01
CA VAL A 98 -8.89 -13.06 -2.25
C VAL A 98 -9.38 -12.34 -1.01
N ASP A 99 -8.48 -11.70 -0.28
CA ASP A 99 -8.79 -11.08 1.01
C ASP A 99 -9.80 -9.94 0.86
N SER A 100 -9.56 -9.04 -0.10
CA SER A 100 -10.49 -7.95 -0.42
C SER A 100 -11.84 -8.46 -0.97
N SER A 101 -11.83 -9.59 -1.68
CA SER A 101 -13.05 -10.21 -2.21
C SER A 101 -13.89 -10.83 -1.09
N VAL A 102 -13.27 -11.54 -0.15
CA VAL A 102 -13.97 -12.07 1.02
C VAL A 102 -14.50 -10.93 1.89
N ALA A 103 -13.73 -9.86 2.09
CA ALA A 103 -14.18 -8.68 2.82
C ALA A 103 -15.46 -8.07 2.20
N LEU A 104 -15.50 -7.90 0.87
CA LEU A 104 -16.71 -7.44 0.17
C LEU A 104 -17.91 -8.39 0.40
N ARG A 105 -17.69 -9.71 0.32
CA ARG A 105 -18.76 -10.69 0.53
C ARG A 105 -19.30 -10.68 1.96
N LEU A 106 -18.43 -10.52 2.96
CA LEU A 106 -18.83 -10.45 4.37
C LEU A 106 -19.65 -9.19 4.64
N LEU A 107 -19.22 -8.03 4.14
CA LEU A 107 -19.98 -6.77 4.28
C LEU A 107 -21.35 -6.85 3.58
N HIS A 108 -21.40 -7.44 2.39
CA HIS A 108 -22.66 -7.67 1.70
C HIS A 108 -23.59 -8.61 2.49
N ALA A 109 -23.04 -9.70 3.04
CA ALA A 109 -23.80 -10.64 3.87
C ALA A 109 -24.27 -10.05 5.20
N ALA A 110 -23.52 -9.10 5.77
CA ALA A 110 -23.94 -8.30 6.92
C ALA A 110 -25.07 -7.31 6.58
N GLY A 111 -25.36 -7.09 5.29
CA GLY A 111 -26.48 -6.29 4.78
C GLY A 111 -26.13 -4.83 4.50
N HIS A 112 -24.85 -4.50 4.29
CA HIS A 112 -24.43 -3.15 3.93
C HIS A 112 -24.55 -2.88 2.43
N SER A 113 -24.76 -1.61 2.07
CA SER A 113 -24.67 -1.14 0.69
C SER A 113 -23.19 -0.90 0.36
N CYS A 114 -22.62 -1.77 -0.46
CA CYS A 114 -21.19 -1.75 -0.75
C CYS A 114 -20.93 -1.17 -2.14
N THR A 115 -20.03 -0.18 -2.24
CA THR A 115 -19.47 0.27 -3.53
C THR A 115 -18.00 -0.14 -3.60
N PRO A 116 -17.63 -1.09 -4.48
CA PRO A 116 -16.24 -1.49 -4.63
C PRO A 116 -15.43 -0.51 -5.49
N PHE A 117 -14.20 -0.23 -5.06
CA PHE A 117 -13.24 0.63 -5.73
C PHE A 117 -11.92 -0.10 -5.97
N TYR A 118 -11.44 -0.08 -7.21
CA TYR A 118 -10.10 -0.52 -7.58
C TYR A 118 -9.18 0.70 -7.76
N LEU A 119 -8.05 0.73 -7.05
CA LEU A 119 -7.08 1.83 -7.14
C LEU A 119 -6.02 1.50 -8.20
N LYS A 120 -6.00 2.24 -9.30
CA LYS A 120 -4.99 2.11 -10.36
C LYS A 120 -3.81 3.06 -10.08
N ILE A 121 -2.72 2.47 -9.59
CA ILE A 121 -1.47 3.17 -9.17
C ILE A 121 -0.24 2.80 -10.02
N TRP A 122 -0.46 2.15 -11.16
CA TRP A 122 0.61 1.61 -12.01
C TRP A 122 1.09 2.64 -13.03
N PHE A 123 2.41 2.74 -13.23
CA PHE A 123 3.03 3.65 -14.18
C PHE A 123 2.93 3.11 -15.61
N GLN A 124 2.20 3.80 -16.49
CA GLN A 124 2.08 3.40 -17.90
C GLN A 124 3.18 3.98 -18.80
N GLU A 125 3.84 5.10 -18.46
CA GLU A 125 4.51 5.92 -19.49
C GLU A 125 6.03 6.16 -19.39
N ASP A 126 6.74 5.95 -18.27
CA ASP A 126 8.19 6.27 -18.20
C ASP A 126 9.13 5.09 -17.92
N PHE A 127 8.58 3.90 -17.70
CA PHE A 127 9.37 2.67 -17.66
C PHE A 127 9.16 2.01 -19.01
N GLU A 128 10.23 1.74 -19.75
CA GLU A 128 10.19 0.76 -20.84
C GLU A 128 9.54 -0.51 -20.27
N ASN A 129 8.24 -0.64 -20.53
CA ASN A 129 7.41 -1.67 -19.98
C ASN A 129 7.75 -2.95 -20.74
N TYR A 130 8.85 -3.61 -20.34
CA TYR A 130 9.16 -5.02 -20.65
C TYR A 130 8.14 -5.97 -19.98
N TRP A 131 6.95 -5.48 -19.64
CA TRP A 131 5.81 -6.29 -19.29
C TRP A 131 5.25 -6.84 -20.59
N THR A 132 5.52 -8.12 -20.87
CA THR A 132 4.75 -8.85 -21.88
C THR A 132 3.27 -8.91 -21.49
N GLU A 133 2.94 -8.70 -20.20
CA GLU A 133 1.60 -8.69 -19.63
C GLU A 133 1.51 -7.65 -18.50
N CYS A 134 0.56 -6.71 -18.60
CA CYS A 134 0.28 -5.70 -17.56
C CYS A 134 -0.37 -6.36 -16.33
N PRO A 135 0.28 -6.41 -15.14
CA PRO A 135 -0.25 -7.14 -13.98
C PRO A 135 -1.63 -6.67 -13.50
N TRP A 136 -1.95 -5.39 -13.72
CA TRP A 136 -3.19 -4.78 -13.26
C TRP A 136 -4.43 -5.22 -14.03
N GLU A 137 -4.30 -5.67 -15.28
CA GLU A 137 -5.45 -6.12 -16.08
C GLU A 137 -6.04 -7.40 -15.52
N GLU A 138 -5.18 -8.34 -15.09
CA GLU A 138 -5.61 -9.57 -14.44
C GLU A 138 -6.31 -9.27 -13.10
N ASP A 139 -5.71 -8.39 -12.29
CA ASP A 139 -6.31 -7.97 -11.01
C ASP A 139 -7.68 -7.31 -11.22
N LEU A 140 -7.78 -6.42 -12.20
CA LEU A 140 -9.04 -5.74 -12.53
C LEU A 140 -10.09 -6.72 -13.06
N LYS A 141 -9.68 -7.73 -13.84
CA LYS A 141 -10.57 -8.81 -14.31
C LYS A 141 -11.15 -9.59 -13.14
N TYR A 142 -10.33 -9.97 -12.16
CA TYR A 142 -10.84 -10.66 -10.96
C TYR A 142 -11.72 -9.75 -10.10
N ALA A 143 -11.34 -8.49 -9.93
CA ALA A 143 -12.16 -7.53 -9.20
C ALA A 143 -13.55 -7.39 -9.82
N ARG A 144 -13.64 -7.24 -11.15
CA ARG A 144 -14.91 -7.21 -11.90
C ARG A 144 -15.72 -8.49 -11.71
N ALA A 145 -15.10 -9.66 -11.90
CA ALA A 145 -15.79 -10.94 -11.75
C ALA A 145 -16.34 -11.17 -10.33
N VAL A 146 -15.64 -10.69 -9.29
CA VAL A 146 -16.13 -10.73 -7.90
C VAL A 146 -17.31 -9.77 -7.72
N CYS A 147 -17.26 -8.58 -8.30
CA CYS A 147 -18.35 -7.61 -8.28
C CYS A 147 -19.61 -8.14 -8.99
N ASP A 148 -19.46 -8.78 -10.14
CA ASP A 148 -20.55 -9.39 -10.91
C ASP A 148 -21.28 -10.48 -10.09
N GLN A 149 -20.56 -11.27 -9.29
CA GLN A 149 -21.17 -12.27 -8.40
C GLN A 149 -22.01 -11.68 -7.26
N VAL A 150 -21.84 -10.39 -6.95
CA VAL A 150 -22.52 -9.67 -5.86
C VAL A 150 -23.48 -8.61 -6.40
N ASP A 151 -23.59 -8.47 -7.73
CA ASP A 151 -24.42 -7.48 -8.41
C ASP A 151 -24.12 -6.04 -7.99
N VAL A 152 -22.83 -5.67 -7.96
CA VAL A 152 -22.36 -4.31 -7.65
C VAL A 152 -21.43 -3.80 -8.74
N SER A 153 -21.45 -2.50 -9.03
CA SER A 153 -20.57 -1.89 -10.04
C SER A 153 -19.19 -1.58 -9.45
N LEU A 154 -18.13 -2.05 -10.11
CA LEU A 154 -16.75 -1.67 -9.78
C LEU A 154 -16.42 -0.26 -10.28
N GLN A 155 -15.94 0.59 -9.38
CA GLN A 155 -15.38 1.89 -9.72
C GLN A 155 -13.85 1.80 -9.81
N VAL A 156 -13.25 2.48 -10.79
CA VAL A 156 -11.80 2.54 -10.95
C VAL A 156 -11.33 3.96 -10.64
N VAL A 157 -10.43 4.10 -9.68
CA VAL A 157 -9.84 5.39 -9.30
C VAL A 157 -8.38 5.42 -9.72
N HIS A 158 -8.02 6.40 -10.53
CA HIS A 158 -6.64 6.60 -10.97
C HIS A 158 -5.91 7.43 -9.92
N LEU A 159 -4.87 6.85 -9.30
CA LEU A 159 -4.06 7.50 -8.26
C LEU A 159 -2.56 7.38 -8.57
N THR A 160 -2.20 7.35 -9.86
CA THR A 160 -0.82 7.09 -10.29
C THR A 160 0.10 8.26 -9.93
N ASP A 161 -0.36 9.48 -10.13
CA ASP A 161 0.42 10.69 -9.82
C ASP A 161 0.56 10.88 -8.31
N GLU A 162 -0.52 10.64 -7.55
CA GLU A 162 -0.52 10.66 -6.10
C GLU A 162 0.42 9.58 -5.54
N TYR A 163 0.42 8.38 -6.13
CA TYR A 163 1.34 7.32 -5.74
C TYR A 163 2.80 7.71 -6.00
N TRP A 164 3.09 8.29 -7.16
CA TRP A 164 4.42 8.81 -7.47
C TRP A 164 4.87 9.85 -6.45
N ASN A 165 4.04 10.89 -6.28
CA ASN A 165 4.36 12.07 -5.50
C ASN A 165 4.43 11.79 -4.01
N ASN A 166 3.58 10.90 -3.49
CA ASN A 166 3.44 10.69 -2.06
C ASN A 166 4.16 9.43 -1.56
N VAL A 167 4.51 8.49 -2.43
CA VAL A 167 5.16 7.23 -2.03
C VAL A 167 6.49 7.06 -2.72
N VAL A 168 6.52 7.02 -4.06
CA VAL A 168 7.73 6.64 -4.81
C VAL A 168 8.84 7.68 -4.67
N SER A 169 8.53 8.96 -4.88
CA SER A 169 9.49 10.06 -4.78
C SER A 169 10.15 10.10 -3.39
N TYR A 170 9.34 9.91 -2.34
CA TYR A 170 9.78 9.87 -0.95
C TYR A 170 10.73 8.70 -0.69
N ILE A 171 10.38 7.50 -1.19
CA ILE A 171 11.22 6.32 -1.07
C ILE A 171 12.59 6.54 -1.72
N ILE A 172 12.59 7.06 -2.95
CA ILE A 172 13.82 7.35 -3.69
C ILE A 172 14.72 8.29 -2.89
N GLU A 173 14.15 9.34 -2.29
CA GLU A 173 14.90 10.30 -1.49
C GLU A 173 15.43 9.70 -0.18
N ASP A 174 14.64 8.86 0.49
CA ASP A 174 15.08 8.13 1.68
C ASP A 174 16.26 7.20 1.37
N TYR A 175 16.24 6.50 0.23
CA TYR A 175 17.37 5.69 -0.21
C TYR A 175 18.62 6.53 -0.51
N ARG A 176 18.48 7.70 -1.14
CA ARG A 176 19.61 8.64 -1.32
C ARG A 176 20.23 9.06 0.02
N CYS A 177 19.42 9.13 1.07
CA CYS A 177 19.88 9.45 2.42
C CYS A 177 20.37 8.23 3.22
N GLY A 178 20.39 7.03 2.65
CA GLY A 178 20.87 5.82 3.31
C GLY A 178 19.88 5.19 4.28
N ARG A 179 18.59 5.53 4.16
CA ARG A 179 17.50 4.91 4.91
C ARG A 179 16.90 3.75 4.13
N THR A 180 16.27 2.82 4.84
CA THR A 180 15.44 1.76 4.24
C THR A 180 13.97 2.06 4.55
N PRO A 181 13.25 2.78 3.67
CA PRO A 181 11.84 3.12 3.86
C PRO A 181 10.93 1.91 3.66
N ASN A 182 9.74 1.96 4.27
CA ASN A 182 8.69 0.97 4.08
C ASN A 182 7.58 1.52 3.16
N PRO A 183 7.54 1.12 1.86
CA PRO A 183 6.52 1.59 0.92
C PRO A 183 5.09 1.30 1.34
N ASP A 184 4.85 0.18 2.02
CA ASP A 184 3.49 -0.30 2.30
C ASP A 184 2.83 0.54 3.41
N VAL A 185 3.61 0.94 4.43
CA VAL A 185 3.16 1.91 5.45
C VAL A 185 2.73 3.22 4.77
N LEU A 186 3.54 3.73 3.84
CA LEU A 186 3.23 4.98 3.12
C LEU A 186 2.03 4.83 2.19
N CYS A 187 1.92 3.71 1.49
CA CYS A 187 0.78 3.40 0.62
C CYS A 187 -0.53 3.39 1.42
N ASN A 188 -0.56 2.76 2.59
CA ASN A 188 -1.76 2.74 3.41
C ASN A 188 -2.12 4.16 3.89
N THR A 189 -1.18 4.88 4.50
CA THR A 189 -1.47 6.20 5.09
C THR A 189 -1.72 7.30 4.07
N ARG A 190 -1.03 7.28 2.91
CA ARG A 190 -1.06 8.39 1.94
C ARG A 190 -1.93 8.11 0.71
N ILE A 191 -2.18 6.85 0.38
CA ILE A 191 -2.92 6.47 -0.84
C ILE A 191 -4.25 5.83 -0.48
N LYS A 192 -4.25 4.64 0.13
CA LYS A 192 -5.50 3.91 0.42
C LYS A 192 -6.43 4.67 1.38
N PHE A 193 -5.86 5.27 2.41
CA PHE A 193 -6.60 6.03 3.42
C PHE A 193 -6.22 7.51 3.41
N GLY A 194 -5.53 7.97 2.37
CA GLY A 194 -5.22 9.38 2.12
C GLY A 194 -5.90 9.82 0.83
N ALA A 195 -5.16 9.85 -0.28
CA ALA A 195 -5.66 10.31 -1.58
C ALA A 195 -7.00 9.67 -2.02
N PHE A 196 -7.22 8.38 -1.76
CA PHE A 196 -8.52 7.75 -2.02
C PHE A 196 -9.64 8.32 -1.14
N MET A 197 -9.39 8.49 0.16
CA MET A 197 -10.36 9.09 1.08
C MET A 197 -10.70 10.53 0.65
N ASP A 198 -9.71 11.30 0.21
CA ASP A 198 -9.93 12.64 -0.34
C ASP A 198 -10.79 12.60 -1.61
N THR A 199 -10.56 11.61 -2.49
CA THR A 199 -11.34 11.42 -3.73
C THR A 199 -12.82 11.18 -3.46
N ILE A 200 -13.13 10.40 -2.42
CA ILE A 200 -14.51 10.05 -2.07
C ILE A 200 -15.10 10.93 -0.95
N TYR A 201 -14.39 11.97 -0.50
CA TYR A 201 -14.79 12.78 0.66
C TYR A 201 -16.18 13.42 0.52
N ASN A 202 -16.54 13.82 -0.70
CA ASN A 202 -17.87 14.40 -0.99
C ASN A 202 -18.95 13.34 -1.28
N MET A 203 -18.61 12.05 -1.19
CA MET A 203 -19.55 10.95 -1.35
C MET A 203 -20.07 10.51 0.02
N ASP A 204 -21.34 10.12 0.06
CA ASP A 204 -22.04 9.76 1.29
C ASP A 204 -21.75 8.30 1.69
N TYR A 205 -20.53 8.04 2.18
CA TYR A 205 -20.11 6.75 2.74
C TYR A 205 -19.88 6.85 4.25
N ASP A 206 -20.37 5.86 4.99
CA ASP A 206 -20.16 5.78 6.44
C ASP A 206 -18.73 5.31 6.77
N TYR A 207 -18.22 4.34 5.99
CA TYR A 207 -16.92 3.73 6.21
C TYR A 207 -16.22 3.34 4.90
N ILE A 208 -14.89 3.25 4.98
CA ILE A 208 -14.01 2.64 3.99
C ILE A 208 -13.59 1.26 4.52
N ALA A 209 -13.80 0.23 3.72
CA ALA A 209 -13.36 -1.11 4.01
C ALA A 209 -12.17 -1.55 3.17
N SER A 210 -11.36 -2.44 3.71
CA SER A 210 -10.33 -3.15 2.94
C SER A 210 -10.10 -4.55 3.53
N GLY A 211 -9.48 -5.42 2.74
CA GLY A 211 -9.12 -6.78 3.17
C GLY A 211 -7.86 -6.84 4.05
N HIS A 212 -7.60 -5.84 4.90
CA HIS A 212 -6.48 -5.93 5.84
C HIS A 212 -6.83 -6.83 7.04
N TYR A 213 -5.84 -7.58 7.50
CA TYR A 213 -5.89 -8.33 8.76
C TYR A 213 -5.56 -7.38 9.91
N ALA A 214 -6.56 -6.65 10.36
CA ALA A 214 -6.52 -5.78 11.54
C ALA A 214 -7.96 -5.58 12.03
N ASN A 215 -8.15 -5.02 13.22
CA ASN A 215 -9.47 -4.65 13.72
C ASN A 215 -9.52 -3.16 14.08
N VAL A 216 -10.68 -2.52 13.88
CA VAL A 216 -10.92 -1.16 14.36
C VAL A 216 -12.08 -1.20 15.32
N VAL A 217 -11.82 -0.79 16.57
CA VAL A 217 -12.85 -0.64 17.59
C VAL A 217 -13.24 0.83 17.65
N HIS A 218 -14.45 1.12 17.19
CA HIS A 218 -15.05 2.43 17.34
C HIS A 218 -15.70 2.55 18.73
N PRO A 219 -15.65 3.75 19.34
CA PRO A 219 -16.39 3.98 20.57
C PRO A 219 -17.90 3.88 20.33
N SER A 220 -18.62 3.46 21.36
CA SER A 220 -20.08 3.45 21.38
C SER A 220 -20.65 4.87 21.29
N ALA A 221 -21.93 5.00 20.92
CA ALA A 221 -22.56 6.29 20.67
C ALA A 221 -22.58 7.22 21.91
N ASP A 222 -22.67 6.63 23.10
CA ASP A 222 -22.56 7.29 24.42
C ASP A 222 -21.12 7.76 24.75
N GLN A 223 -20.13 7.33 23.97
CA GLN A 223 -18.71 7.62 24.16
C GLN A 223 -18.07 8.27 22.92
N SER A 224 -18.85 9.00 22.12
CA SER A 224 -18.42 9.60 20.84
C SER A 224 -17.16 10.48 20.93
N ASN A 225 -16.82 11.00 22.12
CA ASN A 225 -15.60 11.75 22.38
C ASN A 225 -14.33 10.88 22.46
N LYS A 226 -14.45 9.55 22.55
CA LYS A 226 -13.30 8.65 22.59
C LYS A 226 -12.69 8.43 21.20
N ALA A 227 -11.41 8.07 21.19
CA ALA A 227 -10.70 7.71 19.97
C ALA A 227 -11.13 6.33 19.46
N SER A 228 -11.05 6.11 18.14
CA SER A 228 -11.09 4.74 17.60
C SER A 228 -9.75 4.06 17.85
N ILE A 229 -9.76 2.75 18.07
CA ILE A 229 -8.56 1.97 18.42
C ILE A 229 -8.27 0.99 17.30
N LEU A 230 -7.01 0.99 16.84
CA LEU A 230 -6.49 -0.04 15.93
C LEU A 230 -6.01 -1.20 16.79
N GLU A 231 -6.61 -2.37 16.60
CA GLU A 231 -6.29 -3.59 17.32
C GLU A 231 -5.67 -4.63 16.38
N LEU A 232 -4.88 -5.52 16.98
CA LEU A 232 -4.34 -6.70 16.30
C LEU A 232 -5.46 -7.56 15.75
N SER A 233 -5.21 -8.18 14.60
CA SER A 233 -6.07 -9.23 14.08
C SER A 233 -6.04 -10.47 14.98
N GLN A 234 -7.11 -11.25 14.92
CA GLN A 234 -7.13 -12.61 15.46
C GLN A 234 -6.01 -13.49 14.86
N ASP A 235 -5.64 -13.25 13.59
CA ASP A 235 -4.51 -13.94 12.96
C ASP A 235 -3.19 -13.21 13.27
N MET A 236 -2.50 -13.62 14.34
CA MET A 236 -1.23 -13.03 14.74
C MET A 236 -0.10 -13.22 13.71
N VAL A 237 -0.20 -14.21 12.82
CA VAL A 237 0.82 -14.46 11.78
C VAL A 237 0.59 -13.53 10.59
N LYS A 238 -0.66 -13.22 10.29
CA LYS A 238 -1.06 -12.39 9.15
C LYS A 238 -1.43 -10.97 9.54
N ASP A 239 -1.35 -10.61 10.81
CA ASP A 239 -1.60 -9.27 11.32
C ASP A 239 -0.88 -8.20 10.50
N GLN A 240 -1.62 -7.13 10.17
CA GLN A 240 -1.17 -6.03 9.32
C GLN A 240 -1.21 -4.68 10.03
N THR A 241 -1.41 -4.66 11.35
CA THR A 241 -1.41 -3.39 12.12
C THR A 241 -0.10 -2.63 12.00
N TYR A 242 1.03 -3.33 11.86
CA TYR A 242 2.33 -2.72 11.59
C TYR A 242 2.29 -1.80 10.36
N PHE A 243 1.65 -2.25 9.26
CA PHE A 243 1.53 -1.48 8.03
C PHE A 243 0.47 -0.37 8.11
N LEU A 244 -0.34 -0.35 9.17
CA LEU A 244 -1.41 0.61 9.44
C LEU A 244 -1.04 1.56 10.59
N SER A 245 0.16 1.43 11.15
CA SER A 245 0.61 2.13 12.36
C SER A 245 0.66 3.66 12.23
N HIS A 246 0.74 4.19 11.01
CA HIS A 246 0.80 5.63 10.72
C HIS A 246 -0.58 6.26 10.47
N LEU A 247 -1.68 5.52 10.66
CA LEU A 247 -3.02 6.09 10.49
C LEU A 247 -3.34 7.11 11.59
N SER A 248 -3.84 8.27 11.15
CA SER A 248 -4.39 9.28 12.05
C SER A 248 -5.76 8.86 12.58
N GLN A 249 -6.22 9.51 13.66
CA GLN A 249 -7.58 9.30 14.17
C GLN A 249 -8.67 9.73 13.18
N PHE A 250 -8.41 10.74 12.34
CA PHE A 250 -9.34 11.14 11.28
C PHE A 250 -9.55 10.00 10.27
N GLN A 251 -8.46 9.34 9.87
CA GLN A 251 -8.52 8.20 8.97
C GLN A 251 -9.19 7.02 9.67
N LEU A 252 -8.67 6.62 10.84
CA LEU A 252 -9.09 5.42 11.55
C LEU A 252 -10.59 5.41 11.91
N LYS A 253 -11.18 6.57 12.24
CA LYS A 253 -12.63 6.71 12.54
C LYS A 253 -13.54 6.32 11.39
N GLN A 254 -13.04 6.33 10.16
CA GLN A 254 -13.78 6.03 8.94
C GLN A 254 -13.44 4.64 8.38
N LEU A 255 -12.68 3.80 9.09
CA LEU A 255 -12.26 2.50 8.57
C LEU A 255 -12.99 1.33 9.22
N ILE A 256 -13.27 0.31 8.43
CA ILE A 256 -13.69 -1.01 8.90
C ILE A 256 -12.83 -2.10 8.25
N PHE A 257 -12.44 -3.12 9.01
CA PHE A 257 -11.62 -4.23 8.52
C PHE A 257 -12.33 -5.57 8.75
N PRO A 258 -13.11 -6.06 7.75
CA PRO A 258 -13.94 -7.26 7.90
C PRO A 258 -13.18 -8.54 8.25
N LEU A 259 -11.88 -8.60 7.98
CA LEU A 259 -11.05 -9.79 8.22
C LEU A 259 -10.41 -9.81 9.62
N GLY A 260 -10.62 -8.78 10.44
CA GLY A 260 -10.00 -8.65 11.75
C GLY A 260 -10.24 -9.84 12.67
N CYS A 261 -11.43 -10.45 12.60
CA CYS A 261 -11.86 -11.61 13.40
C CYS A 261 -11.66 -12.97 12.71
N LEU A 262 -10.82 -13.05 11.67
CA LEU A 262 -10.66 -14.27 10.88
C LEU A 262 -9.19 -14.65 10.73
N SER A 263 -8.92 -15.95 10.85
CA SER A 263 -7.66 -16.52 10.36
C SER A 263 -7.59 -16.54 8.84
N LYS A 264 -6.38 -16.56 8.29
CA LYS A 264 -6.17 -16.70 6.85
C LYS A 264 -6.81 -17.97 6.28
N ASP A 265 -6.77 -19.06 7.02
CA ASP A 265 -7.37 -20.32 6.60
C ASP A 265 -8.89 -20.22 6.51
N GLU A 266 -9.53 -19.55 7.47
CA GLU A 266 -10.97 -19.26 7.40
C GLU A 266 -11.31 -18.38 6.21
N VAL A 267 -10.51 -17.35 5.93
CA VAL A 267 -10.68 -16.51 4.73
C VAL A 267 -10.60 -17.36 3.45
N ARG A 268 -9.68 -18.32 3.37
CA ARG A 268 -9.56 -19.23 2.22
C ARG A 268 -10.75 -20.19 2.10
N GLN A 269 -11.24 -20.72 3.22
CA GLN A 269 -12.44 -21.55 3.25
C GLN A 269 -13.69 -20.77 2.82
N LEU A 270 -13.84 -19.53 3.30
CA LEU A 270 -14.92 -18.63 2.90
C LEU A 270 -14.84 -18.30 1.41
N ALA A 271 -13.64 -18.03 0.88
CA ALA A 271 -13.45 -17.80 -0.56
C ALA A 271 -13.90 -19.01 -1.40
N ALA A 272 -13.60 -20.23 -0.95
CA ALA A 272 -14.09 -21.44 -1.60
C ALA A 272 -15.61 -21.62 -1.46
N LYS A 273 -16.17 -21.33 -0.28
CA LYS A 273 -17.60 -21.44 0.02
C LYS A 273 -18.45 -20.44 -0.76
N PHE A 274 -17.95 -19.22 -0.95
CA PHE A 274 -18.55 -18.19 -1.80
C PHE A 274 -18.36 -18.45 -3.29
N ASP A 275 -17.60 -19.49 -3.65
CA ASP A 275 -17.20 -19.81 -5.01
C ASP A 275 -16.55 -18.61 -5.74
N LEU A 276 -15.65 -17.91 -5.06
CA LEU A 276 -15.02 -16.72 -5.63
C LEU A 276 -14.15 -17.09 -6.84
N PRO A 277 -14.18 -16.29 -7.93
CA PRO A 277 -13.39 -16.56 -9.13
C PRO A 277 -11.87 -16.55 -8.84
N ASN A 278 -11.45 -15.78 -7.85
CA ASN A 278 -10.05 -15.67 -7.43
C ASN A 278 -9.66 -16.60 -6.27
N LYS A 279 -10.53 -17.51 -5.80
CA LYS A 279 -10.29 -18.35 -4.60
C LYS A 279 -8.94 -19.09 -4.59
N GLY A 280 -8.44 -19.48 -5.76
CA GLY A 280 -7.15 -20.18 -5.95
C GLY A 280 -5.92 -19.27 -6.10
N ARG A 281 -6.08 -17.94 -6.18
CA ARG A 281 -4.94 -17.02 -6.35
C ARG A 281 -4.06 -17.00 -5.12
N LYS A 282 -2.74 -17.00 -5.32
CA LYS A 282 -1.76 -16.83 -4.24
C LYS A 282 -1.81 -15.39 -3.71
N ASP A 283 -1.38 -15.20 -2.46
CA ASP A 283 -1.20 -13.87 -1.90
C ASP A 283 -0.14 -13.09 -2.71
N SER A 284 -0.38 -11.80 -2.93
CA SER A 284 0.61 -10.92 -3.55
C SER A 284 1.84 -10.84 -2.64
N GLN A 285 3.02 -11.08 -3.20
CA GLN A 285 4.30 -10.93 -2.51
C GLN A 285 5.11 -9.83 -3.19
N GLY A 286 5.83 -9.04 -2.39
CA GLY A 286 6.62 -7.92 -2.88
C GLY A 286 5.85 -6.60 -2.87
N ILE A 287 6.51 -5.55 -3.36
CA ILE A 287 6.01 -4.18 -3.31
C ILE A 287 4.97 -3.99 -4.42
N CYS A 288 3.77 -3.57 -4.04
CA CYS A 288 2.56 -3.62 -4.88
C CYS A 288 2.73 -3.03 -6.29
N PHE A 289 3.42 -1.90 -6.46
CA PHE A 289 3.57 -1.22 -7.75
C PHE A 289 4.70 -1.78 -8.65
N LEU A 290 5.60 -2.59 -8.10
CA LEU A 290 6.75 -3.10 -8.85
C LEU A 290 6.45 -4.39 -9.60
N GLY A 291 5.35 -5.07 -9.27
CA GLY A 291 5.03 -6.37 -9.85
C GLY A 291 6.20 -7.35 -9.73
N LYS A 292 6.69 -7.85 -10.87
CA LYS A 292 7.84 -8.77 -10.97
C LYS A 292 9.22 -8.08 -11.01
N ILE A 293 9.32 -6.74 -11.01
CA ILE A 293 10.61 -6.04 -11.03
C ILE A 293 11.29 -6.18 -9.67
N ARG A 294 12.59 -6.52 -9.69
CA ARG A 294 13.39 -6.53 -8.46
C ARG A 294 13.58 -5.12 -7.95
N PHE A 295 13.40 -4.95 -6.64
CA PHE A 295 13.55 -3.65 -5.99
C PHE A 295 14.92 -3.01 -6.24
N SER A 296 16.00 -3.79 -6.26
CA SER A 296 17.35 -3.31 -6.59
C SER A 296 17.44 -2.65 -7.97
N ASP A 297 16.73 -3.20 -8.95
CA ASP A 297 16.76 -2.73 -10.33
C ASP A 297 15.89 -1.48 -10.49
N PHE A 298 14.84 -1.37 -9.68
CA PHE A 298 14.09 -0.13 -9.55
C PHE A 298 14.96 0.98 -8.97
N VAL A 299 15.65 0.73 -7.85
CA VAL A 299 16.54 1.71 -7.22
C VAL A 299 17.67 2.14 -8.16
N ALA A 300 18.38 1.18 -8.78
CA ALA A 300 19.48 1.48 -9.70
C ALA A 300 19.07 2.37 -10.88
N ARG A 301 17.84 2.25 -11.38
CA ARG A 301 17.33 3.12 -12.45
C ARG A 301 17.10 4.56 -12.02
N HIS A 302 16.71 4.80 -10.77
CA HIS A 302 16.35 6.15 -10.29
C HIS A 302 17.49 6.92 -9.64
N ILE A 303 18.38 6.20 -8.94
CA ILE A 303 19.48 6.83 -8.19
C ILE A 303 20.85 6.37 -8.66
N GLY A 304 20.91 5.45 -9.63
CA GLY A 304 22.15 4.95 -10.17
C GLY A 304 22.92 4.08 -9.20
N GLU A 305 24.22 3.97 -9.48
CA GLU A 305 25.20 3.32 -8.63
C GLU A 305 26.20 4.38 -8.14
N MET A 306 26.61 4.24 -6.88
CA MET A 306 27.65 5.06 -6.28
C MET A 306 28.62 4.12 -5.59
N GLU A 307 29.71 3.80 -6.29
CA GLU A 307 30.72 2.93 -5.73
C GLU A 307 31.28 3.51 -4.44
N GLY A 308 31.37 2.69 -3.39
CA GLY A 308 31.97 3.04 -2.13
C GLY A 308 32.72 1.86 -1.52
N ILE A 309 33.22 2.04 -0.31
CA ILE A 309 34.07 1.04 0.36
C ILE A 309 33.30 0.27 1.42
N ILE A 310 33.71 -0.99 1.59
CA ILE A 310 33.27 -1.85 2.68
C ILE A 310 34.42 -1.96 3.67
N LEU A 311 34.16 -1.61 4.92
CA LEU A 311 35.14 -1.66 6.01
C LEU A 311 34.69 -2.64 7.08
N GLU A 312 35.60 -3.46 7.59
CA GLU A 312 35.35 -4.28 8.78
C GLU A 312 35.05 -3.35 9.97
N ALA A 313 34.02 -3.72 10.73
CA ALA A 313 33.42 -2.82 11.71
C ALA A 313 34.32 -2.48 12.91
N GLU A 314 35.13 -3.44 13.38
CA GLU A 314 35.92 -3.32 14.61
C GLU A 314 37.32 -2.79 14.33
N THR A 315 37.94 -3.25 13.25
CA THR A 315 39.30 -2.96 12.84
C THR A 315 39.40 -1.77 11.90
N GLY A 316 38.33 -1.48 11.14
CA GLY A 316 38.36 -0.51 10.05
C GLY A 316 39.10 -1.01 8.80
N ASP A 317 39.43 -2.30 8.75
CA ASP A 317 40.15 -2.90 7.63
C ASP A 317 39.31 -2.84 6.35
N PHE A 318 39.99 -2.54 5.24
CA PHE A 318 39.35 -2.56 3.93
C PHE A 318 38.99 -3.99 3.52
N LEU A 319 37.70 -4.26 3.29
CA LEU A 319 37.21 -5.58 2.88
C LEU A 319 36.83 -5.65 1.40
N GLY A 320 36.58 -4.51 0.76
CA GLY A 320 36.18 -4.46 -0.64
C GLY A 320 35.38 -3.22 -1.00
N LYS A 321 34.65 -3.30 -2.11
CA LYS A 321 33.81 -2.21 -2.62
C LYS A 321 32.36 -2.64 -2.79
N HIS A 322 31.46 -1.68 -2.72
CA HIS A 322 30.03 -1.86 -2.95
C HIS A 322 29.53 -0.99 -4.09
N ARG A 323 28.36 -1.32 -4.67
CA ARG A 323 27.76 -0.58 -5.81
C ARG A 323 26.93 0.65 -5.42
N GLY A 324 26.66 0.81 -4.14
CA GLY A 324 25.85 1.91 -3.60
C GLY A 324 25.32 1.51 -2.24
N PHE A 325 25.41 2.39 -1.23
CA PHE A 325 24.99 2.01 0.12
C PHE A 325 23.48 1.74 0.21
N TRP A 326 22.70 2.34 -0.70
CA TRP A 326 21.26 2.11 -0.84
C TRP A 326 20.85 0.72 -1.33
N PHE A 327 21.80 -0.14 -1.71
CA PHE A 327 21.53 -1.56 -2.01
C PHE A 327 21.67 -2.47 -0.77
N TYR A 328 21.90 -1.87 0.40
CA TYR A 328 22.13 -2.57 1.65
C TYR A 328 21.23 -2.00 2.75
N THR A 329 20.76 -2.90 3.61
CA THR A 329 20.06 -2.56 4.85
C THR A 329 20.82 -3.14 6.03
N ILE A 330 20.76 -2.48 7.19
CA ILE A 330 21.34 -3.00 8.44
C ILE A 330 20.81 -4.42 8.70
N GLY A 331 21.73 -5.34 9.03
CA GLY A 331 21.44 -6.76 9.22
C GLY A 331 21.43 -7.59 7.94
N GLN A 332 21.58 -6.99 6.75
CA GLN A 332 21.63 -7.72 5.49
C GLN A 332 22.86 -8.61 5.40
N ARG A 333 22.64 -9.89 5.07
CA ARG A 333 23.68 -10.91 4.81
C ARG A 333 23.96 -11.12 3.32
N GLN A 334 22.93 -11.05 2.49
CA GLN A 334 23.03 -11.37 1.07
C GLN A 334 23.56 -10.17 0.25
N GLY A 335 24.21 -10.44 -0.88
CA GLY A 335 24.65 -9.39 -1.82
C GLY A 335 25.97 -8.69 -1.47
N LEU A 336 26.62 -9.07 -0.36
CA LEU A 336 27.88 -8.47 0.12
C LEU A 336 29.11 -8.94 -0.66
N ARG A 337 29.07 -10.18 -1.17
CA ARG A 337 30.13 -10.80 -1.98
C ARG A 337 31.52 -10.85 -1.29
N LEU A 338 31.54 -10.93 0.03
CA LEU A 338 32.77 -11.09 0.83
C LEU A 338 33.08 -12.57 1.12
N PRO A 339 34.33 -13.03 0.99
CA PRO A 339 34.74 -14.40 1.34
C PRO A 339 34.86 -14.58 2.87
N GLY A 340 34.92 -15.84 3.33
CA GLY A 340 35.20 -16.16 4.76
C GLY A 340 34.06 -15.89 5.74
N GLY A 341 32.81 -15.80 5.26
CA GLY A 341 31.64 -15.41 6.03
C GLY A 341 31.11 -16.44 7.05
N PRO A 342 30.03 -16.10 7.80
CA PRO A 342 29.02 -15.10 7.42
C PRO A 342 29.34 -13.65 7.82
N TRP A 343 29.02 -12.73 6.91
CA TRP A 343 29.14 -11.27 7.07
C TRP A 343 27.75 -10.60 7.14
N TYR A 344 27.64 -9.53 7.91
CA TYR A 344 26.41 -8.73 8.05
C TYR A 344 26.70 -7.23 7.99
N ALA A 345 25.85 -6.48 7.26
CA ALA A 345 25.91 -5.02 7.24
C ALA A 345 25.48 -4.47 8.60
N ILE A 346 26.22 -3.52 9.16
CA ILE A 346 25.89 -2.85 10.42
C ILE A 346 25.85 -1.33 10.31
#